data_AF-A0A9W9CAK9-F1
#
_entry.id   AF-A0A9W9CAK9-F1
#
_cell.length_a   1.000
_cell.length_b   1.000
_cell.length_c   1.000
_cell.angle_alpha   90.00
_cell.angle_beta   90.00
_cell.angle_gamma   90.00
#
_symmetry.space_group_name_H-M   'P 1'
#
loop_
_entity.id
_entity.type
_entity.pdbx_description
1 polymer ?
#
loop_
_entity_poly.entity_id
_entity_poly.type
_entity_poly.pdbx_seq_one_letter_code
_entity_poly.pdbx_strand_id
1 'polypeptide(L)'
;MEWGTNVVGGTNPKKAGTEHLGRPVFATVRDAMKEVKPDATGIYVAAPQAAAAIEEAVEAEVPLIVAVAEHIPLHDIMRIHSMLQTQSKSRLVGANAPGIISAIGKCRIGFQPLPTFSPGHVGIIAKSGTLSYETVASLTRAGLGQSLCIGMGGDVIAGTNHVDALKVFEHDDDTEAIILVGELGGTSEEEAADWIRDYRKRAKDPKPIAALIGGFQAAPGRIMGHAGAWVGIGEGTAESKYRALESVGVTMVDHPAKFGTVMKEILAKSGRNVKKIEQSAAQAQQRRAYHTASRFPRRPIPASPPPSTQQKRALHINAQQSANLLQSYSIRVSPTPSSTPESNHFVGITVARSARSPNIIAAPTALQAQIPNRARHFPFDYRDGPSQSTINDAIAYLQLDAAPPKAKAQTAELISNLWKLYKEKEAITATLSLSIPEDKDEVQIYSPYLFFDDAAFKSNNRQADLHALRDTASISAIDREAEAAGIVFIPSTPHLPRNHLPKATQTPPSSPQEKPRNLVGTLVNGAGLAMNTNDVLAARLSPTPPPRTSSTQAEKRRPKLSKPLSSLCSAIPACL
;
A
#
# COMPACT_ATOMS: atom_id res chain seq x y z
N MET A 1 -10.75 27.27 0.64
CA MET A 1 -10.47 28.71 0.46
C MET A 1 -9.76 29.29 1.67
N GLU A 2 -10.33 29.27 2.88
CA GLU A 2 -9.71 29.81 4.12
C GLU A 2 -8.24 29.42 4.40
N TRP A 3 -7.81 28.22 3.97
CA TRP A 3 -6.40 27.81 4.08
C TRP A 3 -5.44 28.69 3.28
N GLY A 4 -5.89 29.20 2.13
CA GLY A 4 -5.13 29.92 1.11
C GLY A 4 -5.33 29.39 -0.32
N THR A 5 -5.91 28.19 -0.50
CA THR A 5 -6.16 27.61 -1.84
C THR A 5 -7.01 28.56 -2.70
N ASN A 6 -6.45 29.03 -3.81
CA ASN A 6 -7.15 29.81 -4.83
C ASN A 6 -8.11 28.93 -5.65
N VAL A 7 -9.30 28.67 -5.12
CA VAL A 7 -10.37 27.99 -5.86
C VAL A 7 -10.99 29.00 -6.81
N VAL A 8 -10.86 28.77 -8.12
CA VAL A 8 -11.33 29.70 -9.18
C VAL A 8 -12.74 29.38 -9.70
N GLY A 9 -13.25 28.18 -9.45
CA GLY A 9 -14.55 27.70 -9.93
C GLY A 9 -14.81 26.26 -9.51
N GLY A 10 -15.91 25.69 -10.01
CA GLY A 10 -16.21 24.25 -9.91
C GLY A 10 -17.10 23.78 -11.05
N THR A 11 -17.28 22.47 -11.21
CA THR A 11 -18.14 21.89 -12.26
C THR A 11 -19.35 21.20 -11.67
N ASN A 12 -20.53 21.43 -12.25
CA ASN A 12 -21.74 20.67 -12.01
C ASN A 12 -22.74 20.88 -13.16
N PRO A 13 -22.95 19.89 -14.05
CA PRO A 13 -23.84 20.02 -15.20
C PRO A 13 -25.26 20.49 -14.85
N LYS A 14 -25.77 20.13 -13.66
CA LYS A 14 -27.13 20.49 -13.20
C LYS A 14 -27.23 21.90 -12.59
N LYS A 15 -26.11 22.62 -12.47
CA LYS A 15 -26.01 23.95 -11.85
C LYS A 15 -25.13 24.92 -12.66
N ALA A 16 -24.90 24.62 -13.95
CA ALA A 16 -24.11 25.46 -14.83
C ALA A 16 -24.66 26.91 -14.89
N GLY A 17 -23.77 27.90 -14.92
CA GLY A 17 -24.13 29.32 -14.94
C GLY A 17 -24.60 29.89 -13.59
N THR A 18 -24.55 29.09 -12.51
CA THR A 18 -24.78 29.57 -11.14
C THR A 18 -23.46 29.83 -10.42
N GLU A 19 -23.52 30.41 -9.21
CA GLU A 19 -22.37 30.48 -8.30
C GLU A 19 -22.50 29.54 -7.12
N HIS A 20 -21.37 29.06 -6.62
CA HIS A 20 -21.26 28.40 -5.33
C HIS A 20 -20.06 28.96 -4.55
N LEU A 21 -20.29 29.40 -3.31
CA LEU A 21 -19.29 30.06 -2.46
C LEU A 21 -18.62 31.29 -3.13
N GLY A 22 -19.37 32.05 -3.95
CA GLY A 22 -18.85 33.22 -4.68
C GLY A 22 -17.87 32.87 -5.80
N ARG A 23 -18.03 31.68 -6.40
CA ARG A 23 -17.25 31.18 -7.55
C ARG A 23 -18.17 30.57 -8.61
N PRO A 24 -17.83 30.72 -9.90
CA PRO A 24 -18.66 30.22 -11.00
C PRO A 24 -18.74 28.70 -11.01
N VAL A 25 -19.91 28.18 -11.40
CA VAL A 25 -20.18 26.76 -11.62
C VAL A 25 -20.35 26.51 -13.12
N PHE A 26 -19.44 25.73 -13.69
CA PHE A 26 -19.41 25.39 -15.11
C PHE A 26 -20.17 24.09 -15.40
N ALA A 27 -20.62 23.92 -16.65
CA ALA A 27 -21.23 22.67 -17.11
C ALA A 27 -20.19 21.54 -17.19
N THR A 28 -19.03 21.84 -17.80
CA THR A 28 -17.95 20.87 -18.05
C THR A 28 -16.59 21.39 -17.54
N VAL A 29 -15.64 20.48 -17.33
CA VAL A 29 -14.24 20.82 -17.03
C VAL A 29 -13.60 21.56 -18.21
N ARG A 30 -13.98 21.21 -19.45
CA ARG A 30 -13.51 21.87 -20.67
C ARG A 30 -13.89 23.35 -20.71
N ASP A 31 -15.05 23.75 -20.21
CA ASP A 31 -15.46 25.16 -20.16
C ASP A 31 -14.73 25.91 -19.04
N ALA A 32 -14.58 25.29 -17.86
CA ALA A 32 -13.74 25.83 -16.80
C ALA A 32 -12.29 26.06 -17.24
N MET A 33 -11.72 25.14 -18.05
CA MET A 33 -10.38 25.27 -18.64
C MET A 33 -10.27 26.43 -19.64
N LYS A 34 -11.32 26.75 -20.40
CA LYS A 34 -11.33 27.92 -21.30
C LYS A 34 -11.39 29.23 -20.53
N GLU A 35 -12.32 29.33 -19.58
CA GLU A 35 -12.68 30.59 -18.91
C GLU A 35 -11.74 30.95 -17.77
N VAL A 36 -11.48 30.02 -16.84
CA VAL A 36 -10.71 30.29 -15.60
C VAL A 36 -9.36 29.58 -15.53
N LYS A 37 -9.03 28.75 -16.53
CA LYS A 37 -7.68 28.16 -16.76
C LYS A 37 -7.01 27.61 -15.47
N PRO A 38 -7.65 26.72 -14.72
CA PRO A 38 -7.09 26.21 -13.46
C PRO A 38 -5.86 25.32 -13.70
N ASP A 39 -4.79 25.54 -12.93
CA ASP A 39 -3.61 24.67 -12.94
C ASP A 39 -3.90 23.26 -12.39
N ALA A 40 -4.97 23.10 -11.61
CA ALA A 40 -5.32 21.86 -10.95
C ALA A 40 -6.83 21.70 -10.71
N THR A 41 -7.28 20.45 -10.64
CA THR A 41 -8.65 20.06 -10.22
C THR A 41 -8.64 19.08 -9.05
N GLY A 42 -9.65 19.19 -8.19
CA GLY A 42 -9.91 18.25 -7.10
C GLY A 42 -11.24 17.53 -7.34
N ILE A 43 -11.20 16.20 -7.43
CA ILE A 43 -12.35 15.36 -7.77
C ILE A 43 -12.92 14.75 -6.49
N TYR A 44 -14.06 15.29 -6.06
CA TYR A 44 -14.79 14.93 -4.83
C TYR A 44 -16.12 14.22 -5.08
N VAL A 45 -16.39 13.77 -6.32
CA VAL A 45 -17.56 12.94 -6.63
C VAL A 45 -17.39 11.54 -6.05
N ALA A 46 -18.49 10.82 -5.84
CA ALA A 46 -18.45 9.46 -5.32
C ALA A 46 -17.79 8.48 -6.32
N ALA A 47 -17.29 7.36 -5.83
CA ALA A 47 -16.64 6.30 -6.61
C ALA A 47 -17.36 5.92 -7.94
N PRO A 48 -18.70 5.81 -8.01
CA PRO A 48 -19.42 5.48 -9.26
C PRO A 48 -19.20 6.49 -10.39
N GLN A 49 -18.86 7.74 -10.05
CA GLN A 49 -18.70 8.88 -10.95
C GLN A 49 -17.23 9.30 -11.11
N ALA A 50 -16.34 8.83 -10.24
CA ALA A 50 -14.98 9.33 -10.12
C ALA A 50 -14.11 9.00 -11.34
N ALA A 51 -14.28 7.82 -11.95
CA ALA A 51 -13.56 7.45 -13.17
C ALA A 51 -13.84 8.43 -14.33
N ALA A 52 -15.13 8.63 -14.66
CA ALA A 52 -15.56 9.57 -15.71
C ALA A 52 -15.11 11.02 -15.42
N ALA A 53 -15.10 11.46 -14.16
CA ALA A 53 -14.61 12.78 -13.78
C ALA A 53 -13.08 12.93 -13.94
N ILE A 54 -12.30 11.86 -13.73
CA ILE A 54 -10.86 11.86 -14.02
C ILE A 54 -10.64 11.91 -15.53
N GLU A 55 -11.40 11.13 -16.29
CA GLU A 55 -11.32 11.07 -17.76
C GLU A 55 -11.65 12.43 -18.40
N GLU A 56 -12.73 13.10 -17.96
CA GLU A 56 -13.08 14.46 -18.40
C GLU A 56 -11.95 15.47 -18.13
N ALA A 57 -11.27 15.34 -16.98
CA ALA A 57 -10.15 16.21 -16.61
C ALA A 57 -8.87 15.92 -17.42
N VAL A 58 -8.63 14.66 -17.81
CA VAL A 58 -7.54 14.28 -18.74
C VAL A 58 -7.84 14.78 -20.16
N GLU A 59 -9.08 14.63 -20.63
CA GLU A 59 -9.53 15.11 -21.94
C GLU A 59 -9.44 16.65 -22.07
N ALA A 60 -9.68 17.36 -20.97
CA ALA A 60 -9.55 18.82 -20.87
C ALA A 60 -8.09 19.30 -20.63
N GLU A 61 -7.10 18.40 -20.64
CA GLU A 61 -5.68 18.67 -20.37
C GLU A 61 -5.41 19.41 -19.03
N VAL A 62 -6.21 19.16 -17.98
CA VAL A 62 -5.97 19.79 -16.66
C VAL A 62 -4.61 19.34 -16.12
N PRO A 63 -3.65 20.24 -15.80
CA PRO A 63 -2.27 19.83 -15.52
C PRO A 63 -2.11 18.91 -14.30
N LEU A 64 -2.89 19.16 -13.24
CA LEU A 64 -2.87 18.35 -12.03
C LEU A 64 -4.28 17.91 -11.62
N ILE A 65 -4.49 16.61 -11.52
CA ILE A 65 -5.77 15.98 -11.17
C ILE A 65 -5.59 15.28 -9.82
N VAL A 66 -6.37 15.67 -8.82
CA VAL A 66 -6.32 15.07 -7.48
C VAL A 66 -7.65 14.37 -7.19
N ALA A 67 -7.66 13.04 -7.26
CA ALA A 67 -8.83 12.24 -6.97
C ALA A 67 -8.80 11.72 -5.53
N VAL A 68 -9.89 11.91 -4.79
CA VAL A 68 -9.96 11.53 -3.36
C VAL A 68 -10.91 10.36 -3.07
N ALA A 69 -11.73 9.95 -4.04
CA ALA A 69 -12.67 8.85 -3.85
C ALA A 69 -11.95 7.52 -3.62
N GLU A 70 -12.38 6.77 -2.60
CA GLU A 70 -12.01 5.37 -2.40
C GLU A 70 -12.92 4.45 -3.23
N HIS A 71 -12.55 3.19 -3.42
CA HIS A 71 -13.36 2.17 -4.12
C HIS A 71 -13.70 2.48 -5.59
N ILE A 72 -12.79 3.17 -6.29
CA ILE A 72 -12.81 3.19 -7.76
C ILE A 72 -12.37 1.80 -8.26
N PRO A 73 -13.06 1.19 -9.24
CA PRO A 73 -12.67 -0.13 -9.73
C PRO A 73 -11.27 -0.15 -10.36
N LEU A 74 -10.51 -1.21 -10.12
CA LEU A 74 -9.15 -1.39 -10.61
C LEU A 74 -9.07 -1.31 -12.14
N HIS A 75 -10.08 -1.84 -12.83
CA HIS A 75 -10.18 -1.81 -14.29
C HIS A 75 -10.38 -0.40 -14.85
N ASP A 76 -11.11 0.45 -14.13
CA ASP A 76 -11.26 1.86 -14.49
C ASP A 76 -9.96 2.64 -14.24
N ILE A 77 -9.26 2.37 -13.13
CA ILE A 77 -7.95 2.96 -12.84
C ILE A 77 -6.87 2.51 -13.86
N MET A 78 -6.83 1.23 -14.26
CA MET A 78 -5.91 0.76 -15.32
C MET A 78 -6.19 1.42 -16.67
N ARG A 79 -7.47 1.62 -17.02
CA ARG A 79 -7.89 2.33 -18.23
C ARG A 79 -7.47 3.80 -18.21
N ILE A 80 -7.67 4.48 -17.08
CA ILE A 80 -7.19 5.85 -16.84
C ILE A 80 -5.67 5.94 -16.96
N HIS A 81 -4.92 4.98 -16.43
CA HIS A 81 -3.47 4.96 -16.56
C HIS A 81 -2.98 4.77 -18.00
N SER A 82 -3.65 3.92 -18.77
CA SER A 82 -3.40 3.75 -20.21
C SER A 82 -3.70 5.04 -21.01
N MET A 83 -4.73 5.81 -20.63
CA MET A 83 -4.98 7.16 -21.20
C MET A 83 -3.91 8.18 -20.78
N LEU A 84 -3.50 8.17 -19.51
CA LEU A 84 -2.44 9.06 -19.01
C LEU A 84 -1.09 8.79 -19.68
N GLN A 85 -0.81 7.55 -20.10
CA GLN A 85 0.41 7.17 -20.81
C GLN A 85 0.48 7.72 -22.25
N THR A 86 -0.64 8.08 -22.88
CA THR A 86 -0.64 8.66 -24.25
C THR A 86 -0.43 10.17 -24.31
N GLN A 87 -0.12 10.81 -23.18
CA GLN A 87 -0.04 12.27 -23.06
C GLN A 87 0.96 12.71 -21.98
N SER A 88 1.30 14.00 -21.95
CA SER A 88 2.27 14.58 -21.00
C SER A 88 1.79 15.87 -20.31
N LYS A 89 0.48 16.12 -20.33
CA LYS A 89 -0.18 17.35 -19.85
C LYS A 89 -0.66 17.19 -18.43
N SER A 90 -1.42 16.13 -18.19
CA SER A 90 -2.10 15.82 -16.94
C SER A 90 -1.32 14.82 -16.09
N ARG A 91 -1.24 15.11 -14.79
CA ARG A 91 -0.74 14.22 -13.74
C ARG A 91 -1.86 13.88 -12.75
N LEU A 92 -2.07 12.59 -12.49
CA LEU A 92 -2.98 12.12 -11.44
C LEU A 92 -2.26 11.95 -10.09
N VAL A 93 -2.90 12.40 -9.01
CA VAL A 93 -2.60 12.02 -7.62
C VAL A 93 -3.84 11.38 -7.00
N GLY A 94 -3.64 10.31 -6.23
CA GLY A 94 -4.71 9.39 -5.86
C GLY A 94 -4.95 8.32 -6.94
N ALA A 95 -6.11 7.68 -7.01
CA ALA A 95 -7.30 7.86 -6.15
C ALA A 95 -7.10 7.31 -4.72
N ASN A 96 -8.18 7.20 -3.93
CA ASN A 96 -8.14 6.71 -2.55
C ASN A 96 -7.07 7.41 -1.70
N ALA A 97 -7.03 8.74 -1.82
CA ALA A 97 -5.98 9.58 -1.25
C ALA A 97 -6.59 10.75 -0.47
N PRO A 98 -5.93 11.21 0.61
CA PRO A 98 -6.32 12.44 1.29
C PRO A 98 -6.06 13.71 0.46
N GLY A 99 -5.36 13.57 -0.68
CA GLY A 99 -4.95 14.61 -1.60
C GLY A 99 -3.53 15.14 -1.35
N ILE A 100 -3.26 16.35 -1.84
CA ILE A 100 -1.97 17.06 -1.69
C ILE A 100 -2.10 18.37 -0.90
N ILE A 101 -1.04 18.78 -0.21
CA ILE A 101 -0.99 20.04 0.52
C ILE A 101 0.43 20.62 0.53
N SER A 102 0.61 21.81 -0.06
CA SER A 102 1.77 22.66 0.18
C SER A 102 1.46 23.56 1.39
N ALA A 103 2.17 23.34 2.49
CA ALA A 103 1.95 24.10 3.73
C ALA A 103 2.66 25.46 3.71
N ILE A 104 3.77 25.58 2.97
CA ILE A 104 4.42 26.85 2.60
C ILE A 104 3.53 27.64 1.64
N GLY A 105 3.23 27.08 0.46
CA GLY A 105 2.44 27.73 -0.60
C GLY A 105 0.94 27.89 -0.30
N LYS A 106 0.47 27.54 0.90
CA LYS A 106 -0.92 27.65 1.37
C LYS A 106 -1.98 27.03 0.45
N CYS A 107 -1.58 26.03 -0.35
CA CYS A 107 -2.46 25.31 -1.24
C CYS A 107 -2.77 23.92 -0.68
N ARG A 108 -4.06 23.57 -0.58
CA ARG A 108 -4.56 22.22 -0.31
C ARG A 108 -5.59 21.84 -1.36
N ILE A 109 -5.40 20.67 -1.99
CA ILE A 109 -6.41 19.98 -2.79
C ILE A 109 -6.59 18.61 -2.15
N GLY A 110 -7.74 18.38 -1.52
CA GLY A 110 -7.96 17.23 -0.65
C GLY A 110 -8.67 17.58 0.66
N PHE A 111 -8.68 16.61 1.58
CA PHE A 111 -9.44 16.67 2.84
C PHE A 111 -8.55 16.63 4.11
N GLN A 112 -7.24 16.83 3.99
CA GLN A 112 -6.28 16.78 5.11
C GLN A 112 -6.67 17.71 6.29
N PRO A 113 -6.51 17.28 7.56
CA PRO A 113 -6.91 18.03 8.75
C PRO A 113 -5.97 19.21 9.02
N LEU A 114 -6.32 20.37 8.46
CA LEU A 114 -5.54 21.62 8.48
C LEU A 114 -4.91 22.01 9.83
N PRO A 115 -5.55 21.85 11.01
CA PRO A 115 -4.95 22.25 12.28
C PRO A 115 -3.67 21.50 12.68
N THR A 116 -3.34 20.39 12.00
CA THR A 116 -2.11 19.63 12.24
C THR A 116 -0.91 20.13 11.43
N PHE A 117 -1.15 20.90 10.37
CA PHE A 117 -0.12 21.33 9.42
C PHE A 117 0.50 22.68 9.80
N SER A 118 1.82 22.77 9.67
CA SER A 118 2.58 24.00 9.82
C SER A 118 3.59 24.13 8.67
N PRO A 119 3.90 25.34 8.16
CA PRO A 119 4.95 25.52 7.17
C PRO A 119 6.30 25.10 7.73
N GLY A 120 7.15 24.52 6.89
CA GLY A 120 8.50 24.13 7.24
C GLY A 120 9.13 23.33 6.11
N HIS A 121 10.20 22.60 6.38
CA HIS A 121 11.11 22.14 5.32
C HIS A 121 11.19 20.60 5.19
N VAL A 122 10.12 19.89 5.55
CA VAL A 122 10.04 18.42 5.43
C VAL A 122 8.97 18.01 4.42
N GLY A 123 9.38 17.32 3.36
CA GLY A 123 8.50 16.72 2.36
C GLY A 123 8.01 15.35 2.81
N ILE A 124 6.75 15.01 2.53
CA ILE A 124 6.14 13.73 2.93
C ILE A 124 5.43 13.09 1.74
N ILE A 125 5.74 11.81 1.47
CA ILE A 125 4.96 10.95 0.58
C ILE A 125 4.38 9.79 1.39
N ALA A 126 3.07 9.55 1.28
CA ALA A 126 2.39 8.53 2.07
C ALA A 126 1.29 7.80 1.29
N LYS A 127 1.25 6.46 1.40
CA LYS A 127 0.07 5.66 1.02
C LYS A 127 -1.10 5.95 1.96
N SER A 128 -0.87 5.81 3.27
CA SER A 128 -1.88 6.02 4.31
C SER A 128 -2.07 7.49 4.72
N GLY A 129 -3.30 7.99 4.56
CA GLY A 129 -3.69 9.32 5.02
C GLY A 129 -3.54 9.49 6.54
N THR A 130 -3.94 8.50 7.34
CA THR A 130 -3.88 8.61 8.81
C THR A 130 -2.45 8.58 9.34
N LEU A 131 -1.55 7.74 8.78
CA LEU A 131 -0.13 7.78 9.12
C LEU A 131 0.53 9.09 8.68
N SER A 132 0.10 9.66 7.54
CA SER A 132 0.58 10.98 7.12
C SER A 132 0.23 12.06 8.15
N TYR A 133 -0.97 12.02 8.73
CA TYR A 133 -1.41 13.00 9.73
C TYR A 133 -0.65 12.87 11.06
N GLU A 134 -0.36 11.64 11.51
CA GLU A 134 0.48 11.41 12.70
C GLU A 134 1.93 11.87 12.48
N THR A 135 2.46 11.65 11.27
CA THR A 135 3.79 12.13 10.85
C THR A 135 3.85 13.66 10.84
N VAL A 136 2.86 14.30 10.19
CA VAL A 136 2.66 15.76 10.18
C VAL A 136 2.57 16.32 11.60
N ALA A 137 1.74 15.72 12.46
CA ALA A 137 1.59 16.16 13.84
C ALA A 137 2.88 15.99 14.67
N SER A 138 3.68 14.94 14.41
CA SER A 138 5.00 14.77 15.01
C SER A 138 5.98 15.88 14.60
N LEU A 139 6.05 16.20 13.31
CA LEU A 139 6.89 17.28 12.77
C LEU A 139 6.48 18.67 13.26
N THR A 140 5.18 18.95 13.29
CA THR A 140 4.63 20.22 13.80
C THR A 140 4.94 20.39 15.29
N ARG A 141 4.78 19.35 16.11
CA ARG A 141 5.20 19.38 17.54
C ARG A 141 6.71 19.56 17.71
N ALA A 142 7.50 19.06 16.77
CA ALA A 142 8.95 19.25 16.75
C ALA A 142 9.38 20.63 16.21
N GLY A 143 8.48 21.46 15.68
CA GLY A 143 8.81 22.75 15.09
C GLY A 143 9.50 22.69 13.73
N LEU A 144 9.49 21.52 13.07
CA LEU A 144 10.10 21.34 11.73
C LEU A 144 9.15 21.70 10.58
N GLY A 145 7.84 21.64 10.82
CA GLY A 145 6.79 21.87 9.84
C GLY A 145 6.85 20.93 8.63
N GLN A 146 6.18 21.33 7.54
CA GLN A 146 6.10 20.61 6.27
C GLN A 146 6.23 21.57 5.10
N SER A 147 6.87 21.11 4.02
CA SER A 147 6.94 21.83 2.73
C SER A 147 5.73 21.43 1.89
N LEU A 148 5.76 20.20 1.37
CA LEU A 148 4.74 19.57 0.56
C LEU A 148 4.46 18.14 1.07
N CYS A 149 3.18 17.84 1.31
CA CYS A 149 2.72 16.49 1.63
C CYS A 149 1.86 15.94 0.49
N ILE A 150 2.26 14.78 -0.03
CA ILE A 150 1.60 14.06 -1.12
C ILE A 150 1.00 12.78 -0.53
N GLY A 151 -0.32 12.71 -0.45
CA GLY A 151 -1.01 11.44 -0.28
C GLY A 151 -1.09 10.75 -1.64
N MET A 152 -0.33 9.66 -1.85
CA MET A 152 -0.45 8.86 -3.07
C MET A 152 -1.69 7.99 -3.10
N GLY A 153 -2.17 7.59 -1.91
CA GLY A 153 -3.38 6.79 -1.72
C GLY A 153 -3.13 5.29 -1.51
N GLY A 154 -4.19 4.60 -1.12
CA GLY A 154 -4.20 3.18 -0.74
C GLY A 154 -4.71 2.22 -1.82
N ASP A 155 -4.89 2.67 -3.06
CA ASP A 155 -5.32 1.78 -4.15
C ASP A 155 -4.20 0.88 -4.67
N VAL A 156 -4.57 -0.17 -5.39
CA VAL A 156 -3.62 -1.15 -5.97
C VAL A 156 -2.66 -0.49 -6.95
N ILE A 157 -3.10 0.55 -7.66
CA ILE A 157 -2.30 1.39 -8.54
C ILE A 157 -2.51 2.85 -8.14
N ALA A 158 -1.42 3.60 -8.01
CA ALA A 158 -1.46 5.03 -7.69
C ALA A 158 -1.09 5.90 -8.89
N GLY A 159 -1.80 7.03 -9.03
CA GLY A 159 -1.52 8.10 -10.00
C GLY A 159 -0.08 8.63 -9.92
N THR A 160 0.43 8.73 -8.70
CA THR A 160 1.77 9.20 -8.33
C THR A 160 2.29 8.26 -7.26
N ASN A 161 3.47 7.66 -7.45
CA ASN A 161 4.07 6.71 -6.50
C ASN A 161 5.26 7.32 -5.72
N HIS A 162 5.93 6.54 -4.88
CA HIS A 162 7.09 7.00 -4.11
C HIS A 162 8.21 7.55 -4.99
N VAL A 163 8.52 6.90 -6.12
CA VAL A 163 9.55 7.34 -7.07
C VAL A 163 9.17 8.66 -7.75
N ASP A 164 7.91 8.85 -8.13
CA ASP A 164 7.45 10.12 -8.69
C ASP A 164 7.52 11.26 -7.67
N ALA A 165 7.12 11.02 -6.42
CA ALA A 165 7.22 12.02 -5.35
C ALA A 165 8.68 12.35 -4.99
N LEU A 166 9.58 11.35 -4.98
CA LEU A 166 11.00 11.54 -4.75
C LEU A 166 11.64 12.44 -5.83
N LYS A 167 11.26 12.30 -7.10
CA LYS A 167 11.69 13.22 -8.18
C LYS A 167 11.21 14.65 -7.93
N VAL A 168 10.01 14.86 -7.38
CA VAL A 168 9.54 16.19 -6.98
C VAL A 168 10.39 16.73 -5.83
N PHE A 169 10.52 15.99 -4.74
CA PHE A 169 11.26 16.44 -3.55
C PHE A 169 12.76 16.65 -3.78
N GLU A 170 13.36 15.98 -4.76
CA GLU A 170 14.73 16.27 -5.20
C GLU A 170 14.89 17.73 -5.64
N HIS A 171 14.00 18.18 -6.54
CA HIS A 171 14.06 19.48 -7.20
C HIS A 171 13.32 20.60 -6.44
N ASP A 172 12.69 20.28 -5.31
CA ASP A 172 11.98 21.23 -4.46
C ASP A 172 12.92 21.90 -3.45
N ASP A 173 13.32 23.14 -3.72
CA ASP A 173 14.21 23.92 -2.85
C ASP A 173 13.60 24.24 -1.46
N ASP A 174 12.27 24.19 -1.32
CA ASP A 174 11.60 24.33 -0.03
C ASP A 174 11.74 23.08 0.85
N THR A 175 12.13 21.93 0.29
CA THR A 175 12.30 20.66 1.00
C THR A 175 13.76 20.39 1.36
N GLU A 176 14.06 20.35 2.66
CA GLU A 176 15.39 20.03 3.22
C GLU A 176 15.53 18.56 3.64
N ALA A 177 14.43 17.85 3.88
CA ALA A 177 14.44 16.43 4.23
C ALA A 177 13.12 15.73 3.82
N ILE A 178 13.16 14.41 3.65
CA ILE A 178 12.06 13.64 3.06
C ILE A 178 11.61 12.51 4.00
N ILE A 179 10.29 12.30 4.13
CA ILE A 179 9.70 11.13 4.79
C ILE A 179 8.90 10.28 3.79
N LEU A 180 9.15 8.97 3.79
CA LEU A 180 8.33 7.97 3.08
C LEU A 180 7.47 7.21 4.10
N VAL A 181 6.17 7.11 3.84
CA VAL A 181 5.24 6.31 4.63
C VAL A 181 4.60 5.26 3.72
N GLY A 182 5.29 4.11 3.65
CA GLY A 182 4.87 2.96 2.87
C GLY A 182 4.07 1.94 3.69
N GLU A 183 3.62 0.90 3.01
CA GLU A 183 2.92 -0.24 3.61
C GLU A 183 3.12 -1.50 2.74
N LEU A 184 2.67 -2.67 3.21
CA LEU A 184 2.75 -3.90 2.41
C LEU A 184 2.07 -3.77 1.02
N GLY A 185 2.46 -4.65 0.10
CA GLY A 185 1.88 -4.74 -1.24
C GLY A 185 2.52 -3.82 -2.28
N GLY A 186 2.63 -4.35 -3.50
CA GLY A 186 3.40 -3.77 -4.59
C GLY A 186 4.91 -3.81 -4.35
N THR A 187 5.66 -3.08 -5.17
CA THR A 187 7.13 -2.95 -5.11
C THR A 187 7.59 -1.49 -5.01
N SER A 188 6.66 -0.56 -4.77
CA SER A 188 6.90 0.90 -4.80
C SER A 188 7.97 1.39 -3.81
N GLU A 189 8.11 0.71 -2.67
CA GLU A 189 9.11 0.99 -1.64
C GLU A 189 10.50 0.44 -1.99
N GLU A 190 10.57 -0.72 -2.65
CA GLU A 190 11.80 -1.30 -3.20
C GLU A 190 12.31 -0.48 -4.38
N GLU A 191 11.43 -0.07 -5.30
CA GLU A 191 11.73 0.88 -6.40
C GLU A 191 12.21 2.23 -5.87
N ALA A 192 11.63 2.70 -4.76
CA ALA A 192 12.11 3.90 -4.08
C ALA A 192 13.52 3.68 -3.49
N ALA A 193 13.83 2.51 -2.93
CA ALA A 193 15.18 2.20 -2.46
C ALA A 193 16.19 2.19 -3.62
N ASP A 194 15.85 1.57 -4.75
CA ASP A 194 16.67 1.58 -5.97
C ASP A 194 16.93 3.01 -6.47
N TRP A 195 15.89 3.83 -6.55
CA TRP A 195 16.01 5.25 -6.94
C TRP A 195 16.85 6.05 -5.94
N ILE A 196 16.68 5.83 -4.63
CA ILE A 196 17.42 6.51 -3.56
C ILE A 196 18.91 6.17 -3.61
N ARG A 197 19.26 4.91 -3.91
CA ARG A 197 20.65 4.47 -4.10
C ARG A 197 21.32 5.27 -5.23
N ASP A 198 20.64 5.47 -6.34
CA ASP A 198 21.22 6.18 -7.48
C ASP A 198 21.18 7.70 -7.29
N TYR A 199 20.14 8.24 -6.63
CA TYR A 199 20.11 9.63 -6.14
C TYR A 199 21.31 9.96 -5.25
N ARG A 200 21.63 9.11 -4.26
CA ARG A 200 22.76 9.32 -3.35
C ARG A 200 24.13 9.23 -4.03
N LYS A 201 24.25 8.52 -5.15
CA LYS A 201 25.50 8.50 -5.96
C LYS A 201 25.68 9.77 -6.79
N ARG A 202 24.58 10.38 -7.27
CA ARG A 202 24.62 11.49 -8.25
C ARG A 202 24.41 12.87 -7.64
N ALA A 203 23.73 12.98 -6.50
CA ALA A 203 23.50 14.24 -5.80
C ALA A 203 24.71 14.64 -4.95
N LYS A 204 25.15 15.91 -5.07
CA LYS A 204 26.27 16.46 -4.31
C LYS A 204 25.97 16.62 -2.81
N ASP A 205 24.73 16.97 -2.48
CA ASP A 205 24.19 17.05 -1.12
C ASP A 205 22.81 16.37 -1.13
N PRO A 206 22.74 15.05 -0.95
CA PRO A 206 21.47 14.32 -0.94
C PRO A 206 20.67 14.66 0.32
N LYS A 207 19.42 15.08 0.13
CA LYS A 207 18.47 15.39 1.21
C LYS A 207 18.32 14.15 2.13
N PRO A 208 18.45 14.28 3.46
CA PRO A 208 18.28 13.15 4.38
C PRO A 208 16.86 12.58 4.30
N ILE A 209 16.76 11.25 4.38
CA ILE A 209 15.51 10.51 4.18
C ILE A 209 15.26 9.60 5.38
N ALA A 210 14.05 9.66 5.92
CA ALA A 210 13.51 8.69 6.86
C ALA A 210 12.31 7.95 6.28
N ALA A 211 11.99 6.75 6.78
CA ALA A 211 10.81 6.01 6.33
C ALA A 211 10.17 5.16 7.42
N LEU A 212 8.87 4.89 7.26
CA LEU A 212 8.12 3.91 8.02
C LEU A 212 7.38 2.99 7.04
N ILE A 213 7.36 1.69 7.35
CA ILE A 213 6.60 0.67 6.62
C ILE A 213 5.53 0.12 7.55
N GLY A 214 4.25 0.24 7.16
CA GLY A 214 3.14 -0.42 7.85
C GLY A 214 2.86 -1.84 7.33
N GLY A 215 2.21 -2.65 8.15
CA GLY A 215 1.72 -3.97 7.79
C GLY A 215 2.63 -5.14 8.16
N PHE A 216 3.55 -4.96 9.12
CA PHE A 216 4.39 -6.06 9.61
C PHE A 216 3.58 -7.18 10.29
N GLN A 217 2.45 -6.82 10.90
CA GLN A 217 1.50 -7.76 11.51
C GLN A 217 0.27 -7.99 10.62
N ALA A 218 0.41 -7.84 9.30
CA ALA A 218 -0.68 -8.17 8.36
C ALA A 218 -0.89 -9.68 8.26
N ALA A 219 -2.15 -10.11 8.30
CA ALA A 219 -2.49 -11.51 8.12
C ALA A 219 -2.30 -11.92 6.65
N PRO A 220 -1.55 -12.99 6.34
CA PRO A 220 -1.39 -13.48 4.96
C PRO A 220 -2.75 -13.71 4.28
N GLY A 221 -2.87 -13.30 3.02
CA GLY A 221 -4.10 -13.46 2.23
C GLY A 221 -5.29 -12.59 2.69
N ARG A 222 -5.08 -11.56 3.52
CA ARG A 222 -6.10 -10.55 3.84
C ARG A 222 -5.72 -9.15 3.34
N ILE A 223 -6.73 -8.40 2.91
CA ILE A 223 -6.61 -7.00 2.48
C ILE A 223 -6.74 -6.09 3.72
N MET A 224 -5.69 -5.34 4.03
CA MET A 224 -5.56 -4.58 5.28
C MET A 224 -6.19 -3.18 5.22
N GLY A 225 -7.51 -3.13 5.01
CA GLY A 225 -8.25 -1.87 4.87
C GLY A 225 -8.18 -1.31 3.46
N HIS A 226 -7.04 -0.72 3.10
CA HIS A 226 -6.73 -0.21 1.76
C HIS A 226 -6.78 -1.32 0.69
N ALA A 227 -7.26 -0.98 -0.52
CA ALA A 227 -7.40 -1.95 -1.62
C ALA A 227 -6.05 -2.52 -2.11
N GLY A 228 -4.96 -1.75 -1.99
CA GLY A 228 -3.60 -2.18 -2.32
C GLY A 228 -2.88 -2.97 -1.22
N ALA A 229 -3.38 -3.02 0.01
CA ALA A 229 -2.65 -3.57 1.15
C ALA A 229 -2.76 -5.11 1.27
N TRP A 230 -2.20 -5.79 0.27
CA TRP A 230 -2.02 -7.26 0.16
C TRP A 230 -0.76 -7.55 -0.66
N VAL A 231 -0.08 -8.67 -0.39
CA VAL A 231 1.14 -9.08 -1.12
C VAL A 231 0.76 -9.94 -2.33
N GLY A 232 1.18 -9.51 -3.51
CA GLY A 232 1.04 -10.25 -4.77
C GLY A 232 2.15 -11.28 -5.01
N ILE A 233 2.00 -12.07 -6.07
CA ILE A 233 2.98 -13.09 -6.44
C ILE A 233 4.29 -12.41 -6.85
N GLY A 234 5.39 -12.76 -6.19
CA GLY A 234 6.71 -12.15 -6.42
C GLY A 234 6.91 -10.77 -5.75
N GLU A 235 5.90 -10.24 -5.06
CA GLU A 235 6.03 -8.97 -4.32
C GLU A 235 6.68 -9.16 -2.95
N GLY A 236 7.33 -8.11 -2.45
CA GLY A 236 7.99 -8.09 -1.15
C GLY A 236 7.04 -8.01 0.05
N THR A 237 7.49 -8.53 1.19
CA THR A 237 6.83 -8.34 2.49
C THR A 237 7.16 -6.97 3.10
N ALA A 238 6.49 -6.60 4.20
CA ALA A 238 6.86 -5.41 4.96
C ALA A 238 8.33 -5.46 5.44
N GLU A 239 8.85 -6.64 5.83
CA GLU A 239 10.27 -6.85 6.14
C GLU A 239 11.20 -6.61 4.95
N SER A 240 10.90 -7.13 3.75
CA SER A 240 11.80 -6.89 2.60
C SER A 240 11.82 -5.42 2.19
N LYS A 241 10.67 -4.74 2.22
CA LYS A 241 10.54 -3.28 2.00
C LYS A 241 11.40 -2.48 2.97
N TYR A 242 11.29 -2.81 4.26
CA TYR A 242 12.10 -2.18 5.32
C TYR A 242 13.59 -2.38 5.05
N ARG A 243 14.02 -3.62 4.77
CA ARG A 243 15.43 -3.95 4.52
C ARG A 243 15.96 -3.30 3.23
N ALA A 244 15.15 -3.19 2.18
CA ALA A 244 15.53 -2.49 0.96
C ALA A 244 15.86 -1.02 1.24
N LEU A 245 14.96 -0.28 1.89
CA LEU A 245 15.17 1.12 2.26
C LEU A 245 16.33 1.31 3.26
N GLU A 246 16.43 0.45 4.27
CA GLU A 246 17.53 0.45 5.24
C GLU A 246 18.89 0.22 4.55
N SER A 247 18.98 -0.72 3.60
CA SER A 247 20.22 -1.07 2.90
C SER A 247 20.80 0.07 2.06
N VAL A 248 19.95 0.99 1.59
CA VAL A 248 20.38 2.21 0.86
C VAL A 248 20.54 3.41 1.80
N GLY A 249 20.45 3.17 3.12
CA GLY A 249 20.72 4.12 4.20
C GLY A 249 19.58 5.09 4.51
N VAL A 250 18.32 4.72 4.23
CA VAL A 250 17.16 5.45 4.76
C VAL A 250 17.04 5.19 6.25
N THR A 251 16.76 6.22 7.03
CA THR A 251 16.59 6.07 8.49
C THR A 251 15.21 5.50 8.79
N MET A 252 15.14 4.23 9.15
CA MET A 252 13.86 3.57 9.41
C MET A 252 13.29 3.93 10.78
N VAL A 253 11.98 4.20 10.83
CA VAL A 253 11.23 4.63 12.01
C VAL A 253 10.12 3.62 12.29
N ASP A 254 10.05 3.16 13.55
CA ASP A 254 9.11 2.12 14.00
C ASP A 254 7.74 2.68 14.45
N HIS A 255 7.62 3.99 14.65
CA HIS A 255 6.37 4.62 15.10
C HIS A 255 6.26 6.07 14.60
N PRO A 256 5.15 6.51 13.97
CA PRO A 256 5.07 7.82 13.31
C PRO A 256 5.25 9.00 14.28
N ALA A 257 4.82 8.86 15.54
CA ALA A 257 5.04 9.89 16.56
C ALA A 257 6.52 10.23 16.82
N LYS A 258 7.48 9.36 16.46
CA LYS A 258 8.93 9.58 16.63
C LYS A 258 9.58 10.39 15.51
N PHE A 259 8.91 10.60 14.36
CA PHE A 259 9.50 11.28 13.20
C PHE A 259 10.09 12.65 13.56
N GLY A 260 9.40 13.47 14.34
CA GLY A 260 9.88 14.80 14.76
C GLY A 260 11.28 14.79 15.39
N THR A 261 11.56 13.84 16.29
CA THR A 261 12.90 13.70 16.90
C THR A 261 13.92 13.13 15.90
N VAL A 262 13.56 12.07 15.18
CA VAL A 262 14.44 11.44 14.19
C VAL A 262 14.85 12.42 13.10
N MET A 263 13.92 13.23 12.60
CA MET A 263 14.20 14.24 11.57
C MET A 263 15.17 15.32 12.06
N LYS A 264 15.06 15.78 13.32
CA LYS A 264 16.04 16.71 13.91
C LYS A 264 17.44 16.11 13.92
N GLU A 265 17.56 14.85 14.32
CA GLU A 265 18.85 14.16 14.36
C GLU A 265 19.48 14.00 12.98
N ILE A 266 18.72 13.55 11.97
CA ILE A 266 19.29 13.31 10.63
C ILE A 266 19.56 14.62 9.88
N LEU A 267 18.77 15.67 10.10
CA LEU A 267 19.06 17.03 9.61
C LEU A 267 20.39 17.52 10.19
N ALA A 268 20.58 17.44 11.52
CA ALA A 268 21.83 17.83 12.17
C ALA A 268 23.03 17.01 11.67
N LYS A 269 22.87 15.67 11.54
CA LYS A 269 23.91 14.77 11.01
C LYS A 269 24.27 15.06 9.53
N SER A 270 23.34 15.60 8.74
CA SER A 270 23.60 16.04 7.36
C SER A 270 24.24 17.43 7.24
N GLY A 271 24.55 18.10 8.36
CA GLY A 271 25.12 19.46 8.37
C GLY A 271 24.09 20.58 8.18
N ARG A 272 22.80 20.27 8.06
CA ARG A 272 21.72 21.25 7.92
C ARG A 272 21.45 21.98 9.23
N ASN A 273 21.27 23.30 9.17
CA ASN A 273 21.05 24.12 10.35
C ASN A 273 19.61 23.99 10.87
N VAL A 274 19.40 23.01 11.76
CA VAL A 274 18.08 22.73 12.38
C VAL A 274 17.46 23.98 13.02
N LYS A 275 18.25 24.81 13.73
CA LYS A 275 17.74 26.04 14.35
C LYS A 275 17.20 27.03 13.32
N LYS A 276 17.85 27.16 12.15
CA LYS A 276 17.36 28.01 11.05
C LYS A 276 16.07 27.46 10.45
N ILE A 277 15.97 26.13 10.30
CA ILE A 277 14.74 25.45 9.84
C ILE A 277 13.58 25.71 10.81
N GLU A 278 13.80 25.53 12.12
CA GLU A 278 12.80 25.80 13.16
C GLU A 278 12.38 27.28 13.20
N GLN A 279 13.33 28.21 13.06
CA GLN A 279 13.05 29.64 13.01
C GLN A 279 12.23 30.03 11.77
N SER A 280 12.56 29.47 10.60
CA SER A 280 11.82 29.68 9.35
C SER A 280 10.37 29.21 9.48
N ALA A 281 10.17 27.99 9.97
CA ALA A 281 8.85 27.41 10.24
C ALA A 281 8.03 28.27 11.23
N ALA A 282 8.65 28.71 12.33
CA ALA A 282 8.01 29.55 13.33
C ALA A 282 7.62 30.94 12.78
N GLN A 283 8.47 31.59 11.99
CA GLN A 283 8.15 32.88 11.36
C GLN A 283 6.99 32.76 10.36
N ALA A 284 6.96 31.68 9.56
CA ALA A 284 5.87 31.38 8.64
C ALA A 284 4.54 31.07 9.35
N GLN A 285 4.58 30.64 10.62
CA GLN A 285 3.41 30.43 11.47
C GLN A 285 2.96 31.73 12.19
N GLN A 286 3.88 32.58 12.64
CA GLN A 286 3.57 33.80 13.40
C GLN A 286 2.76 34.84 12.62
N ARG A 287 2.85 34.85 11.27
CA ARG A 287 2.03 35.71 10.39
C ARG A 287 0.50 35.45 10.45
N ARG A 288 0.02 34.58 11.34
CA ARG A 288 -1.36 34.06 11.34
C ARG A 288 -2.11 34.09 12.68
N ALA A 289 -1.54 34.66 13.75
CA ALA A 289 -2.11 34.58 15.10
C ALA A 289 -3.24 35.60 15.38
N TYR A 290 -4.38 35.47 14.68
CA TYR A 290 -5.67 35.99 15.14
C TYR A 290 -6.64 34.81 15.32
N HIS A 291 -7.07 34.60 16.57
CA HIS A 291 -7.76 33.39 17.01
C HIS A 291 -9.29 33.55 17.04
N THR A 292 -10.02 32.51 16.62
CA THR A 292 -11.25 32.09 17.28
C THR A 292 -11.27 30.56 17.39
N ALA A 293 -11.71 30.03 18.53
CA ALA A 293 -11.82 28.60 18.79
C ALA A 293 -13.21 28.28 19.33
N SER A 294 -13.79 27.17 18.87
CA SER A 294 -15.06 26.64 19.38
C SER A 294 -14.93 25.15 19.66
N ARG A 295 -15.51 24.70 20.79
CA ARG A 295 -15.52 23.29 21.23
C ARG A 295 -16.94 22.75 21.19
N PHE A 296 -17.11 21.52 20.71
CA PHE A 296 -18.37 20.76 20.84
C PHE A 296 -18.18 19.49 21.70
N PRO A 297 -19.18 19.08 22.50
CA PRO A 297 -19.11 17.90 23.36
C PRO A 297 -19.56 16.60 22.65
N ARG A 298 -19.07 15.44 23.13
CA ARG A 298 -19.43 14.08 22.68
C ARG A 298 -20.32 13.35 23.70
N ARG A 299 -21.10 12.36 23.23
CA ARG A 299 -21.90 11.43 24.06
C ARG A 299 -21.61 9.95 23.67
N PRO A 300 -21.75 8.94 24.58
CA PRO A 300 -21.26 7.57 24.34
C PRO A 300 -22.37 6.53 24.10
N ILE A 301 -22.00 5.33 23.60
CA ILE A 301 -22.87 4.14 23.42
C ILE A 301 -22.09 2.85 23.86
N PRO A 302 -22.72 1.80 24.42
CA PRO A 302 -22.06 0.60 25.01
C PRO A 302 -21.93 -0.60 24.05
N ALA A 303 -21.32 -1.71 24.52
CA ALA A 303 -20.90 -2.88 23.72
C ALA A 303 -21.36 -4.25 24.32
N SER A 304 -21.37 -5.35 23.51
CA SER A 304 -21.36 -6.79 23.89
C SER A 304 -21.44 -7.76 22.66
N PRO A 305 -21.22 -9.11 22.75
CA PRO A 305 -20.21 -9.81 21.91
C PRO A 305 -20.65 -11.15 21.18
N PRO A 306 -19.78 -12.20 21.01
CA PRO A 306 -19.28 -12.87 19.77
C PRO A 306 -20.05 -14.20 19.41
N PRO A 307 -19.58 -15.22 18.59
CA PRO A 307 -18.30 -15.52 17.89
C PRO A 307 -18.43 -16.08 16.42
N SER A 308 -17.47 -16.64 15.65
CA SER A 308 -16.00 -16.89 15.63
C SER A 308 -15.48 -17.02 14.16
N THR A 309 -14.15 -16.90 13.89
CA THR A 309 -13.33 -17.54 12.78
C THR A 309 -12.71 -16.82 11.52
N GLN A 310 -13.23 -16.97 10.28
CA GLN A 310 -12.49 -17.21 9.01
C GLN A 310 -13.03 -16.53 7.70
N GLN A 311 -12.11 -15.95 6.90
CA GLN A 311 -12.11 -15.30 5.54
C GLN A 311 -13.28 -14.38 5.07
N LYS A 312 -13.03 -13.08 4.77
CA LYS A 312 -13.96 -12.21 3.99
C LYS A 312 -13.40 -10.87 3.44
N ARG A 313 -13.57 -10.62 2.12
CA ARG A 313 -13.67 -9.34 1.37
C ARG A 313 -13.37 -9.47 -0.15
N ALA A 314 -12.98 -10.65 -0.60
CA ALA A 314 -13.09 -11.05 -2.00
C ALA A 314 -14.39 -11.84 -2.22
N LEU A 315 -14.94 -11.76 -3.43
CA LEU A 315 -15.92 -12.71 -3.93
C LEU A 315 -15.36 -14.14 -3.90
N HIS A 316 -15.83 -14.97 -2.98
CA HIS A 316 -15.50 -16.39 -2.92
C HIS A 316 -16.49 -17.19 -3.78
N ILE A 317 -15.98 -17.82 -4.84
CA ILE A 317 -16.66 -18.86 -5.61
C ILE A 317 -15.93 -20.19 -5.38
N ASN A 318 -16.67 -21.28 -5.29
CA ASN A 318 -16.09 -22.60 -5.06
C ASN A 318 -15.40 -23.17 -6.31
N ALA A 319 -14.73 -24.31 -6.18
CA ALA A 319 -13.96 -24.93 -7.26
C ALA A 319 -14.83 -25.27 -8.49
N GLN A 320 -16.07 -25.74 -8.30
CA GLN A 320 -16.98 -26.06 -9.40
C GLN A 320 -17.46 -24.80 -10.12
N GLN A 321 -17.81 -23.75 -9.38
CA GLN A 321 -18.17 -22.45 -9.95
C GLN A 321 -17.00 -21.84 -10.74
N SER A 322 -15.78 -21.94 -10.21
CA SER A 322 -14.55 -21.51 -10.89
C SER A 322 -14.31 -22.27 -12.18
N ALA A 323 -14.47 -23.60 -12.17
CA ALA A 323 -14.34 -24.44 -13.35
C ALA A 323 -15.42 -24.13 -14.40
N ASN A 324 -16.68 -23.91 -13.99
CA ASN A 324 -17.78 -23.54 -14.88
C ASN A 324 -17.53 -22.17 -15.53
N LEU A 325 -17.03 -21.19 -14.77
CA LEU A 325 -16.67 -19.87 -15.30
C LEU A 325 -15.50 -19.97 -16.29
N LEU A 326 -14.44 -20.70 -15.95
CA LEU A 326 -13.32 -20.92 -16.88
C LEU A 326 -13.79 -21.63 -18.16
N GLN A 327 -14.71 -22.59 -18.04
CA GLN A 327 -15.28 -23.30 -19.17
C GLN A 327 -16.08 -22.38 -20.12
N SER A 328 -16.73 -21.31 -19.64
CA SER A 328 -17.40 -20.33 -20.51
C SER A 328 -16.43 -19.44 -21.30
N TYR A 329 -15.14 -19.44 -20.93
CA TYR A 329 -14.03 -18.80 -21.64
C TYR A 329 -13.16 -19.81 -22.40
N SER A 330 -13.69 -21.00 -22.71
CA SER A 330 -12.97 -22.10 -23.38
C SER A 330 -11.77 -22.68 -22.58
N ILE A 331 -11.65 -22.38 -21.28
CA ILE A 331 -10.57 -22.88 -20.42
C ILE A 331 -11.05 -24.14 -19.69
N ARG A 332 -10.62 -25.32 -20.16
CA ARG A 332 -10.99 -26.61 -19.55
C ARG A 332 -10.06 -26.97 -18.40
N VAL A 333 -10.57 -26.92 -17.17
CA VAL A 333 -9.80 -27.31 -15.97
C VAL A 333 -9.89 -28.82 -15.76
N SER A 334 -8.74 -29.47 -15.65
CA SER A 334 -8.58 -30.87 -15.27
C SER A 334 -8.43 -31.01 -13.74
N PRO A 335 -8.69 -32.20 -13.16
CA PRO A 335 -8.36 -32.49 -11.77
C PRO A 335 -6.89 -32.18 -11.48
N THR A 336 -6.58 -31.71 -10.27
CA THR A 336 -5.19 -31.45 -9.87
C THR A 336 -4.43 -32.78 -9.80
N PRO A 337 -3.28 -32.93 -10.48
CA PRO A 337 -2.48 -34.16 -10.45
C PRO A 337 -2.09 -34.57 -9.02
N SER A 338 -2.10 -35.89 -8.75
CA SER A 338 -1.73 -36.45 -7.44
C SER A 338 -0.23 -36.33 -7.11
N SER A 339 0.60 -36.16 -8.13
CA SER A 339 2.03 -35.84 -8.05
C SER A 339 2.32 -34.69 -9.02
N THR A 340 3.32 -33.85 -8.71
CA THR A 340 3.72 -32.75 -9.60
C THR A 340 4.20 -33.31 -10.96
N PRO A 341 3.59 -32.92 -12.10
CA PRO A 341 4.06 -33.35 -13.42
C PRO A 341 5.49 -32.86 -13.69
N GLU A 342 6.27 -33.60 -14.48
CA GLU A 342 7.65 -33.20 -14.80
C GLU A 342 7.67 -31.85 -15.55
N SER A 343 6.86 -31.72 -16.60
CA SER A 343 6.52 -30.44 -17.23
C SER A 343 5.43 -29.75 -16.43
N ASN A 344 5.79 -28.82 -15.55
CA ASN A 344 4.86 -28.02 -14.75
C ASN A 344 5.18 -26.53 -14.83
N HIS A 345 4.17 -25.70 -15.06
CA HIS A 345 4.30 -24.28 -15.37
C HIS A 345 3.18 -23.47 -14.72
N PHE A 346 3.44 -22.21 -14.41
CA PHE A 346 2.45 -21.29 -13.86
C PHE A 346 2.26 -20.10 -14.81
N VAL A 347 1.00 -19.77 -15.12
CA VAL A 347 0.69 -18.62 -15.98
C VAL A 347 -0.63 -17.96 -15.56
N GLY A 348 -0.75 -16.66 -15.81
CA GLY A 348 -1.99 -15.93 -15.58
C GLY A 348 -1.94 -14.48 -16.05
N ILE A 349 -3.06 -13.79 -15.87
CA ILE A 349 -3.15 -12.33 -15.98
C ILE A 349 -3.33 -11.74 -14.59
N THR A 350 -2.52 -10.74 -14.26
CA THR A 350 -2.59 -9.99 -13.00
C THR A 350 -2.38 -8.50 -13.26
N VAL A 351 -2.41 -7.69 -12.20
CA VAL A 351 -2.04 -6.27 -12.23
C VAL A 351 -0.54 -6.08 -11.99
N ALA A 352 0.16 -5.39 -12.90
CA ALA A 352 1.53 -4.94 -12.70
C ALA A 352 1.50 -3.52 -12.13
N ARG A 353 1.50 -3.41 -10.79
CA ARG A 353 1.26 -2.14 -10.08
C ARG A 353 2.22 -1.01 -10.48
N SER A 354 3.48 -1.34 -10.75
CA SER A 354 4.52 -0.39 -11.15
C SER A 354 4.39 0.09 -12.59
N ALA A 355 4.03 -0.82 -13.50
CA ALA A 355 3.71 -0.51 -14.90
C ALA A 355 2.34 0.18 -15.05
N ARG A 356 1.50 0.09 -14.00
CA ARG A 356 0.15 0.69 -13.89
C ARG A 356 -0.83 0.10 -14.91
N SER A 357 -0.65 -1.16 -15.26
CA SER A 357 -1.37 -1.86 -16.32
C SER A 357 -1.58 -3.35 -15.98
N PRO A 358 -2.39 -4.09 -16.77
CA PRO A 358 -2.37 -5.55 -16.74
C PRO A 358 -1.00 -6.12 -17.15
N ASN A 359 -0.74 -7.36 -16.78
CA ASN A 359 0.42 -8.12 -17.23
C ASN A 359 0.14 -9.62 -17.30
N ILE A 360 0.84 -10.30 -18.20
CA ILE A 360 0.99 -11.76 -18.12
C ILE A 360 2.01 -12.03 -17.01
N ILE A 361 1.66 -12.84 -16.03
CA ILE A 361 2.61 -13.43 -15.09
C ILE A 361 2.91 -14.85 -15.56
N ALA A 362 4.18 -15.22 -15.61
CA ALA A 362 4.64 -16.53 -16.09
C ALA A 362 5.80 -17.05 -15.23
N ALA A 363 5.80 -18.33 -14.87
CA ALA A 363 6.92 -19.00 -14.23
C ALA A 363 7.12 -20.43 -14.80
N PRO A 364 8.35 -20.85 -15.14
CA PRO A 364 8.69 -22.21 -15.57
C PRO A 364 8.72 -23.20 -14.38
N THR A 365 7.69 -23.15 -13.55
CA THR A 365 7.35 -24.09 -12.47
C THR A 365 5.95 -23.77 -11.93
N ALA A 366 5.19 -24.81 -11.56
CA ALA A 366 3.96 -24.71 -10.78
C ALA A 366 4.18 -24.93 -9.26
N LEU A 367 5.42 -25.15 -8.81
CA LEU A 367 5.72 -25.37 -7.40
C LEU A 367 5.53 -24.08 -6.60
N GLN A 368 4.48 -24.02 -5.78
CA GLN A 368 4.06 -22.82 -5.05
C GLN A 368 5.18 -22.12 -4.26
N ALA A 369 6.12 -22.88 -3.69
CA ALA A 369 7.27 -22.34 -2.95
C ALA A 369 8.34 -21.68 -3.85
N GLN A 370 8.37 -22.00 -5.14
CA GLN A 370 9.32 -21.46 -6.13
C GLN A 370 8.73 -20.31 -6.96
N ILE A 371 7.40 -20.32 -7.21
CA ILE A 371 6.74 -19.32 -8.08
C ILE A 371 7.15 -17.87 -7.73
N PRO A 372 7.14 -17.39 -6.47
CA PRO A 372 7.49 -16.00 -6.17
C PRO A 372 8.90 -15.58 -6.62
N ASN A 373 9.85 -16.52 -6.67
CA ASN A 373 11.24 -16.26 -7.07
C ASN A 373 11.52 -16.55 -8.55
N ARG A 374 10.60 -17.23 -9.25
CA ARG A 374 10.74 -17.64 -10.67
C ARG A 374 9.69 -17.02 -11.58
N ALA A 375 8.73 -16.27 -11.05
CA ALA A 375 7.74 -15.53 -11.82
C ALA A 375 8.37 -14.30 -12.49
N ARG A 376 7.94 -14.04 -13.72
CA ARG A 376 8.26 -12.84 -14.49
C ARG A 376 6.96 -12.21 -14.99
N HIS A 377 6.97 -10.88 -15.03
CA HIS A 377 5.84 -10.05 -15.44
C HIS A 377 6.09 -9.53 -16.86
N PHE A 378 5.05 -9.55 -17.69
CA PHE A 378 5.03 -9.03 -19.06
C PHE A 378 3.86 -8.04 -19.19
N PRO A 379 4.06 -6.75 -18.83
CA PRO A 379 3.01 -5.75 -18.87
C PRO A 379 2.54 -5.42 -20.29
N PHE A 380 1.28 -5.06 -20.45
CA PHE A 380 0.67 -4.66 -21.73
C PHE A 380 -0.41 -3.58 -21.52
N ASP A 381 -0.78 -2.85 -22.59
CA ASP A 381 -1.78 -1.78 -22.53
C ASP A 381 -3.20 -2.33 -22.26
N TYR A 382 -3.95 -1.65 -21.39
CA TYR A 382 -5.28 -2.09 -20.97
C TYR A 382 -6.34 -2.10 -22.10
N ARG A 383 -6.24 -1.16 -23.05
CA ARG A 383 -7.17 -1.02 -24.17
C ARG A 383 -6.96 -2.16 -25.15
N ASP A 384 -5.70 -2.36 -25.55
CA ASP A 384 -5.30 -3.26 -26.63
C ASP A 384 -5.21 -4.72 -26.19
N GLY A 385 -4.77 -4.98 -24.95
CA GLY A 385 -4.49 -6.32 -24.46
C GLY A 385 -3.07 -6.82 -24.79
N PRO A 386 -2.76 -8.09 -24.51
CA PRO A 386 -1.44 -8.65 -24.76
C PRO A 386 -1.20 -8.81 -26.26
N SER A 387 -0.14 -8.17 -26.78
CA SER A 387 0.26 -8.35 -28.19
C SER A 387 0.79 -9.76 -28.44
N GLN A 388 0.78 -10.23 -29.69
CA GLN A 388 1.36 -11.53 -30.05
C GLN A 388 2.84 -11.65 -29.65
N SER A 389 3.61 -10.55 -29.71
CA SER A 389 5.01 -10.53 -29.22
C SER A 389 5.05 -10.79 -27.71
N THR A 390 4.23 -10.07 -26.93
CA THR A 390 4.15 -10.21 -25.47
C THR A 390 3.74 -11.64 -25.05
N ILE A 391 2.83 -12.26 -25.79
CA ILE A 391 2.43 -13.66 -25.59
C ILE A 391 3.60 -14.61 -25.89
N ASN A 392 4.30 -14.39 -27.02
CA ASN A 392 5.47 -15.21 -27.38
C ASN A 392 6.60 -15.09 -26.35
N ASP A 393 6.89 -13.88 -25.86
CA ASP A 393 7.91 -13.63 -24.84
C ASP A 393 7.60 -14.33 -23.51
N ALA A 394 6.31 -14.37 -23.12
CA ALA A 394 5.85 -15.11 -21.95
C ALA A 394 5.99 -16.63 -22.13
N ILE A 395 5.59 -17.17 -23.30
CA ILE A 395 5.72 -18.59 -23.65
C ILE A 395 7.19 -19.03 -23.69
N ALA A 396 8.08 -18.18 -24.21
CA ALA A 396 9.52 -18.42 -24.21
C ALA A 396 10.08 -18.51 -22.79
N TYR A 397 9.60 -17.65 -21.88
CA TYR A 397 10.00 -17.69 -20.47
C TYR A 397 9.45 -18.89 -19.69
N LEU A 398 8.31 -19.44 -20.11
CA LEU A 398 7.82 -20.76 -19.66
C LEU A 398 8.67 -21.93 -20.20
N GLN A 399 9.69 -21.67 -21.04
CA GLN A 399 10.53 -22.68 -21.69
C GLN A 399 9.74 -23.62 -22.62
N LEU A 400 8.61 -23.14 -23.15
CA LEU A 400 7.70 -23.89 -24.03
C LEU A 400 8.00 -23.69 -25.53
N ASP A 401 9.14 -23.10 -25.88
CA ASP A 401 9.55 -22.92 -27.28
C ASP A 401 9.85 -24.23 -28.00
N ALA A 402 10.33 -25.23 -27.28
CA ALA A 402 10.58 -26.59 -27.78
C ALA A 402 9.37 -27.53 -27.60
N ALA A 403 8.24 -27.04 -27.07
CA ALA A 403 7.03 -27.84 -26.94
C ALA A 403 6.39 -28.12 -28.31
N PRO A 404 5.56 -29.19 -28.44
CA PRO A 404 4.82 -29.46 -29.67
C PRO A 404 4.05 -28.21 -30.16
N PRO A 405 4.02 -27.93 -31.48
CA PRO A 405 3.40 -26.71 -32.02
C PRO A 405 1.95 -26.51 -31.57
N LYS A 406 1.21 -27.61 -31.39
CA LYS A 406 -0.16 -27.64 -30.85
C LYS A 406 -0.23 -27.14 -29.41
N ALA A 407 0.64 -27.62 -28.52
CA ALA A 407 0.69 -27.17 -27.13
C ALA A 407 1.13 -25.70 -27.00
N LYS A 408 2.05 -25.24 -27.86
CA LYS A 408 2.44 -23.83 -27.96
C LYS A 408 1.26 -22.94 -28.40
N ALA A 409 0.51 -23.35 -29.42
CA ALA A 409 -0.70 -22.66 -29.87
C ALA A 409 -1.79 -22.62 -28.78
N GLN A 410 -2.06 -23.75 -28.12
CA GLN A 410 -3.00 -23.82 -26.99
C GLN A 410 -2.60 -22.92 -25.82
N THR A 411 -1.30 -22.76 -25.55
CA THR A 411 -0.82 -21.85 -24.50
C THR A 411 -1.05 -20.38 -24.87
N ALA A 412 -0.86 -20.00 -26.15
CA ALA A 412 -1.17 -18.66 -26.63
C ALA A 412 -2.69 -18.36 -26.60
N GLU A 413 -3.51 -19.33 -26.97
CA GLU A 413 -4.97 -19.25 -26.88
C GLU A 413 -5.43 -19.13 -25.42
N LEU A 414 -4.82 -19.90 -24.51
CA LEU A 414 -5.10 -19.86 -23.07
C LEU A 414 -4.81 -18.48 -22.47
N ILE A 415 -3.68 -17.85 -22.80
CA ILE A 415 -3.34 -16.50 -22.34
C ILE A 415 -4.38 -15.47 -22.86
N SER A 416 -4.81 -15.61 -24.12
CA SER A 416 -5.83 -14.76 -24.74
C SER A 416 -7.21 -14.92 -24.07
N ASN A 417 -7.60 -16.16 -23.77
CA ASN A 417 -8.84 -16.48 -23.08
C ASN A 417 -8.83 -16.02 -21.61
N LEU A 418 -7.68 -16.12 -20.92
CA LEU A 418 -7.48 -15.57 -19.58
C LEU A 418 -7.59 -14.05 -19.57
N TRP A 419 -7.04 -13.35 -20.57
CA TRP A 419 -7.21 -11.90 -20.72
C TRP A 419 -8.67 -11.53 -20.94
N LYS A 420 -9.39 -12.27 -21.79
CA LYS A 420 -10.82 -12.05 -22.02
C LYS A 420 -11.63 -12.18 -20.72
N LEU A 421 -11.41 -13.26 -19.94
CA LEU A 421 -12.03 -13.43 -18.62
C LEU A 421 -11.64 -12.29 -17.67
N TYR A 422 -10.35 -11.97 -17.57
CA TYR A 422 -9.83 -10.92 -16.69
C TYR A 422 -10.49 -9.57 -16.97
N LYS A 423 -10.61 -9.17 -18.25
CA LYS A 423 -11.22 -7.91 -18.67
C LYS A 423 -12.74 -7.91 -18.50
N GLU A 424 -13.43 -8.96 -18.91
CA GLU A 424 -14.91 -9.02 -18.86
C GLU A 424 -15.47 -9.22 -17.46
N LYS A 425 -14.75 -9.92 -16.57
CA LYS A 425 -15.15 -10.19 -15.18
C LYS A 425 -14.45 -9.33 -14.14
N GLU A 426 -13.64 -8.36 -14.58
CA GLU A 426 -12.92 -7.41 -13.73
C GLU A 426 -12.11 -8.08 -12.62
N ALA A 427 -11.28 -9.04 -13.04
CA ALA A 427 -10.41 -9.78 -12.15
C ALA A 427 -9.20 -8.93 -11.73
N ILE A 428 -8.83 -9.01 -10.44
CA ILE A 428 -7.53 -8.54 -9.94
C ILE A 428 -6.44 -9.58 -10.29
N THR A 429 -6.81 -10.86 -10.36
CA THR A 429 -5.92 -11.97 -10.70
C THR A 429 -6.71 -13.12 -11.32
N ALA A 430 -6.23 -13.64 -12.45
CA ALA A 430 -6.71 -14.86 -13.08
C ALA A 430 -5.50 -15.73 -13.45
N THR A 431 -5.17 -16.69 -12.59
CA THR A 431 -3.94 -17.50 -12.68
C THR A 431 -4.24 -18.99 -12.59
N LEU A 432 -3.37 -19.83 -13.13
CA LEU A 432 -3.51 -21.28 -13.14
C LEU A 432 -2.15 -21.97 -13.29
N SER A 433 -2.14 -23.28 -13.09
CA SER A 433 -1.03 -24.14 -13.44
C SER A 433 -1.33 -24.89 -14.74
N LEU A 434 -0.30 -25.20 -15.52
CA LEU A 434 -0.40 -26.05 -16.69
C LEU A 434 0.73 -27.07 -16.76
N SER A 435 0.49 -28.15 -17.51
CA SER A 435 1.45 -29.21 -17.79
C SER A 435 1.27 -29.73 -19.21
N ILE A 436 2.36 -30.21 -19.80
CA ILE A 436 2.35 -30.91 -21.10
C ILE A 436 2.77 -32.35 -20.82
N PRO A 437 1.84 -33.32 -20.81
CA PRO A 437 2.14 -34.73 -20.61
C PRO A 437 2.94 -35.30 -21.79
N GLU A 438 3.86 -36.24 -21.55
CA GLU A 438 4.63 -36.88 -22.63
C GLU A 438 3.76 -37.72 -23.58
N ASP A 439 2.61 -38.21 -23.10
CA ASP A 439 1.66 -39.01 -23.89
C ASP A 439 0.70 -38.16 -24.73
N LYS A 440 0.75 -36.82 -24.63
CA LYS A 440 -0.23 -35.90 -25.25
C LYS A 440 0.40 -34.60 -25.73
N ASP A 441 0.23 -34.31 -27.02
CA ASP A 441 0.50 -32.99 -27.63
C ASP A 441 -0.49 -31.89 -27.18
N GLU A 442 -1.01 -31.95 -25.94
CA GLU A 442 -2.05 -31.07 -25.42
C GLU A 442 -1.73 -30.53 -24.02
N VAL A 443 -2.06 -29.26 -23.80
CA VAL A 443 -1.93 -28.59 -22.51
C VAL A 443 -3.02 -29.07 -21.56
N GLN A 444 -2.63 -29.64 -20.43
CA GLN A 444 -3.52 -29.85 -19.27
C GLN A 444 -3.44 -28.66 -18.34
N ILE A 445 -4.59 -28.22 -17.84
CA ILE A 445 -4.76 -27.03 -17.00
C ILE A 445 -5.31 -27.45 -15.64
N TYR A 446 -4.74 -26.96 -14.54
CA TYR A 446 -5.16 -27.33 -13.19
C TYR A 446 -4.91 -26.19 -12.18
N SER A 447 -5.43 -26.37 -10.96
CA SER A 447 -5.30 -25.44 -9.83
C SER A 447 -5.51 -23.95 -10.17
N PRO A 448 -6.67 -23.57 -10.75
CA PRO A 448 -6.97 -22.17 -11.02
C PRO A 448 -7.15 -21.37 -9.72
N TYR A 449 -6.72 -20.12 -9.76
CA TYR A 449 -6.97 -19.12 -8.74
C TYR A 449 -7.50 -17.84 -9.40
N LEU A 450 -8.73 -17.47 -9.03
CA LEU A 450 -9.44 -16.30 -9.51
C LEU A 450 -9.73 -15.37 -8.33
N PHE A 451 -9.44 -14.09 -8.49
CA PHE A 451 -9.69 -13.04 -7.49
C PHE A 451 -10.23 -11.80 -8.21
N PHE A 452 -11.40 -11.33 -7.78
CA PHE A 452 -12.19 -10.29 -8.46
C PHE A 452 -12.30 -9.01 -7.65
N ASP A 453 -12.53 -7.89 -8.35
CA ASP A 453 -12.69 -6.58 -7.74
C ASP A 453 -14.14 -6.30 -7.29
N ASP A 454 -14.37 -6.43 -5.99
CA ASP A 454 -15.61 -6.05 -5.29
C ASP A 454 -16.05 -4.58 -5.52
N ALA A 455 -15.14 -3.67 -5.91
CA ALA A 455 -15.44 -2.25 -6.08
C ALA A 455 -16.37 -1.97 -7.28
N ALA A 456 -16.25 -2.73 -8.37
CA ALA A 456 -17.11 -2.61 -9.55
C ALA A 456 -18.58 -2.89 -9.23
N PHE A 457 -18.82 -3.93 -8.43
CA PHE A 457 -20.15 -4.30 -7.93
C PHE A 457 -20.67 -3.27 -6.91
N LYS A 458 -19.87 -2.87 -5.92
CA LYS A 458 -20.32 -1.93 -4.87
C LYS A 458 -20.62 -0.52 -5.39
N SER A 459 -19.90 -0.07 -6.42
CA SER A 459 -20.09 1.26 -7.01
C SER A 459 -21.20 1.30 -8.06
N ASN A 460 -21.28 0.31 -8.96
CA ASN A 460 -22.15 0.37 -10.15
C ASN A 460 -22.95 -0.92 -10.42
N ASN A 461 -23.02 -1.85 -9.46
CA ASN A 461 -23.67 -3.17 -9.61
C ASN A 461 -23.18 -3.98 -10.83
N ARG A 462 -21.93 -3.74 -11.26
CA ARG A 462 -21.28 -4.51 -12.34
C ARG A 462 -20.91 -5.90 -11.82
N GLN A 463 -20.88 -6.89 -12.72
CA GLN A 463 -20.63 -8.30 -12.36
C GLN A 463 -21.64 -8.90 -11.36
N ALA A 464 -22.89 -8.41 -11.32
CA ALA A 464 -23.90 -8.90 -10.39
C ALA A 464 -24.20 -10.41 -10.54
N ASP A 465 -24.05 -10.97 -11.74
CA ASP A 465 -24.13 -12.41 -12.01
C ASP A 465 -23.02 -13.19 -11.28
N LEU A 466 -21.79 -12.68 -11.34
CA LEU A 466 -20.62 -13.23 -10.66
C LEU A 466 -20.79 -13.12 -9.13
N HIS A 467 -21.22 -11.96 -8.63
CA HIS A 467 -21.47 -11.73 -7.21
C HIS A 467 -22.65 -12.56 -6.66
N ALA A 468 -23.62 -12.95 -7.49
CA ALA A 468 -24.68 -13.89 -7.10
C ALA A 468 -24.18 -15.33 -6.89
N LEU A 469 -23.03 -15.71 -7.45
CA LEU A 469 -22.41 -17.02 -7.22
C LEU A 469 -21.74 -17.14 -5.84
N ARG A 470 -21.71 -16.05 -5.04
CA ARG A 470 -20.97 -15.99 -3.79
C ARG A 470 -21.32 -17.11 -2.81
N ASP A 471 -20.37 -18.01 -2.61
CA ASP A 471 -20.47 -19.03 -1.57
C ASP A 471 -20.16 -18.41 -0.19
N THR A 472 -21.09 -18.60 0.75
CA THR A 472 -20.96 -18.15 2.15
C THR A 472 -20.91 -19.30 3.16
N ALA A 473 -20.96 -20.55 2.69
CA ALA A 473 -20.91 -21.74 3.53
C ALA A 473 -19.51 -21.97 4.10
N SER A 474 -18.45 -21.69 3.33
CA SER A 474 -17.05 -21.72 3.77
C SER A 474 -16.67 -20.60 4.76
N ILE A 475 -17.58 -19.64 4.99
CA ILE A 475 -17.28 -18.41 5.73
C ILE A 475 -17.93 -18.45 7.10
N SER A 476 -17.13 -18.21 8.14
CA SER A 476 -17.56 -18.34 9.53
C SER A 476 -18.52 -17.24 10.00
N ALA A 477 -19.22 -17.49 11.10
CA ALA A 477 -20.18 -16.55 11.69
C ALA A 477 -19.58 -15.14 11.99
N ILE A 478 -18.43 -15.02 12.67
CA ILE A 478 -17.86 -13.68 12.98
C ILE A 478 -17.52 -12.92 11.71
N ASP A 479 -16.96 -13.59 10.70
CA ASP A 479 -16.55 -12.90 9.48
C ASP A 479 -17.78 -12.53 8.63
N ARG A 480 -18.90 -13.27 8.75
CA ARG A 480 -20.21 -12.86 8.18
C ARG A 480 -20.80 -11.65 8.92
N GLU A 481 -20.75 -11.64 10.25
CA GLU A 481 -21.25 -10.54 11.09
C GLU A 481 -20.44 -9.25 10.90
N ALA A 482 -19.10 -9.35 10.97
CA ALA A 482 -18.18 -8.24 10.77
C ALA A 482 -18.38 -7.62 9.38
N GLU A 483 -18.51 -8.43 8.32
CA GLU A 483 -18.83 -7.91 6.99
C GLU A 483 -20.20 -7.23 6.93
N ALA A 484 -21.23 -7.79 7.55
CA ALA A 484 -22.56 -7.15 7.60
C ALA A 484 -22.52 -5.78 8.31
N ALA A 485 -21.61 -5.60 9.27
CA ALA A 485 -21.30 -4.33 9.91
C ALA A 485 -20.32 -3.43 9.12
N GLY A 486 -19.82 -3.87 7.95
CA GLY A 486 -18.84 -3.14 7.13
C GLY A 486 -17.40 -3.16 7.68
N ILE A 487 -17.11 -4.03 8.64
CA ILE A 487 -15.87 -4.08 9.42
C ILE A 487 -14.96 -5.21 8.92
N VAL A 488 -13.66 -4.94 8.82
CA VAL A 488 -12.64 -6.01 8.82
C VAL A 488 -12.20 -6.22 10.26
N PHE A 489 -12.44 -7.43 10.78
CA PHE A 489 -11.95 -7.86 12.09
C PHE A 489 -10.75 -8.78 11.90
N ILE A 490 -9.65 -8.50 12.59
CA ILE A 490 -8.47 -9.36 12.63
C ILE A 490 -8.19 -9.72 14.09
N PRO A 491 -8.44 -10.97 14.51
CA PRO A 491 -8.10 -11.41 15.85
C PRO A 491 -6.57 -11.42 16.01
N SER A 492 -6.07 -10.75 17.05
CA SER A 492 -4.68 -10.92 17.46
C SER A 492 -4.49 -12.36 17.95
N THR A 493 -3.61 -13.12 17.30
CA THR A 493 -3.42 -14.55 17.61
C THR A 493 -2.28 -14.77 18.61
N PRO A 494 -2.38 -15.76 19.51
CA PRO A 494 -1.42 -15.98 20.61
C PRO A 494 -0.09 -16.60 20.17
N HIS A 495 0.31 -16.50 18.89
CA HIS A 495 1.54 -17.13 18.37
C HIS A 495 2.81 -16.30 18.58
N LEU A 496 2.71 -15.08 19.10
CA LEU A 496 3.85 -14.39 19.69
C LEU A 496 4.23 -15.07 21.03
N PRO A 497 5.52 -15.36 21.30
CA PRO A 497 5.95 -15.97 22.56
C PRO A 497 5.45 -15.18 23.77
N ARG A 498 4.76 -15.86 24.69
CA ARG A 498 3.96 -15.25 25.78
C ARG A 498 4.71 -14.31 26.75
N ASN A 499 6.03 -14.25 26.69
CA ASN A 499 6.88 -13.56 27.66
C ASN A 499 7.04 -12.04 27.42
N HIS A 500 6.41 -11.47 26.39
CA HIS A 500 6.56 -10.05 26.02
C HIS A 500 5.26 -9.22 25.94
N LEU A 501 4.09 -9.80 26.24
CA LEU A 501 2.81 -9.05 26.26
C LEU A 501 2.53 -8.46 27.66
N PRO A 502 2.30 -7.14 27.80
CA PRO A 502 1.94 -6.54 29.08
C PRO A 502 0.60 -7.08 29.60
N LYS A 503 0.54 -7.47 30.88
CA LYS A 503 -0.70 -7.98 31.53
C LYS A 503 -1.91 -7.05 31.38
N ALA A 504 -1.69 -5.74 31.20
CA ALA A 504 -2.72 -4.73 31.04
C ALA A 504 -3.55 -4.84 29.75
N THR A 505 -3.14 -5.65 28.76
CA THR A 505 -3.87 -5.81 27.48
C THR A 505 -4.81 -7.01 27.45
N GLN A 506 -4.96 -7.74 28.57
CA GLN A 506 -5.76 -8.96 28.66
C GLN A 506 -6.97 -8.73 29.58
N THR A 507 -8.17 -9.12 29.14
CA THR A 507 -9.31 -9.24 30.06
C THR A 507 -9.00 -10.35 31.08
N PRO A 508 -9.02 -10.09 32.41
CA PRO A 508 -8.80 -11.13 33.41
C PRO A 508 -9.83 -12.26 33.24
N PRO A 509 -9.43 -13.53 33.39
CA PRO A 509 -10.38 -14.63 33.32
C PRO A 509 -11.33 -14.58 34.52
N SER A 510 -12.62 -14.82 34.27
CA SER A 510 -13.69 -14.83 35.27
C SER A 510 -13.60 -16.02 36.25
N SER A 511 -12.78 -17.02 35.95
CA SER A 511 -12.50 -18.17 36.81
C SER A 511 -11.07 -18.70 36.62
N PRO A 512 -10.48 -19.41 37.60
CA PRO A 512 -9.11 -19.92 37.49
C PRO A 512 -8.89 -20.96 36.37
N GLN A 513 -9.96 -21.59 35.86
CA GLN A 513 -9.88 -22.55 34.75
C GLN A 513 -10.11 -21.91 33.36
N GLU A 514 -10.55 -20.66 33.27
CA GLU A 514 -10.76 -19.98 31.99
C GLU A 514 -9.47 -19.37 31.43
N LYS A 515 -9.31 -19.45 30.11
CA LYS A 515 -8.26 -18.71 29.39
C LYS A 515 -8.69 -17.25 29.22
N PRO A 516 -7.77 -16.27 29.27
CA PRO A 516 -8.08 -14.86 28.96
C PRO A 516 -8.75 -14.74 27.59
N ARG A 517 -9.91 -14.06 27.53
CA ARG A 517 -10.82 -14.14 26.37
C ARG A 517 -10.46 -13.23 25.19
N ASN A 518 -9.69 -12.15 25.41
CA ASN A 518 -9.33 -11.19 24.37
C ASN A 518 -7.83 -10.90 24.36
N LEU A 519 -7.22 -11.05 23.19
CA LEU A 519 -6.06 -10.28 22.75
C LEU A 519 -6.62 -9.16 21.86
N VAL A 520 -6.23 -7.90 22.07
CA VAL A 520 -6.77 -6.76 21.31
C VAL A 520 -6.49 -6.96 19.82
N GLY A 521 -7.54 -7.28 19.06
CA GLY A 521 -7.53 -7.33 17.60
C GLY A 521 -7.77 -5.96 16.99
N THR A 522 -7.49 -5.83 15.70
CA THR A 522 -7.75 -4.61 14.95
C THR A 522 -9.15 -4.62 14.33
N LEU A 523 -9.83 -3.47 14.46
CA LEU A 523 -11.08 -3.13 13.78
C LEU A 523 -10.78 -2.12 12.68
N VAL A 524 -11.33 -2.34 11.47
CA VAL A 524 -11.11 -1.46 10.31
C VAL A 524 -12.44 -1.04 9.69
N ASN A 525 -12.62 0.27 9.49
CA ASN A 525 -13.80 0.88 8.86
C ASN A 525 -13.41 1.60 7.55
N GLY A 526 -12.94 0.86 6.54
CA GLY A 526 -12.55 1.39 5.23
C GLY A 526 -11.19 2.08 5.25
N ALA A 527 -11.07 3.17 6.01
CA ALA A 527 -9.83 3.93 6.19
C ALA A 527 -8.70 3.06 6.77
N GLY A 528 -7.47 3.26 6.30
CA GLY A 528 -6.27 2.48 6.63
C GLY A 528 -5.74 2.55 8.08
N LEU A 529 -6.60 2.79 9.08
CA LEU A 529 -6.25 2.65 10.51
C LEU A 529 -5.79 1.24 10.89
N ALA A 530 -6.08 0.24 10.05
CA ALA A 530 -5.80 -1.18 10.29
C ALA A 530 -4.35 -1.46 10.68
N MET A 531 -3.43 -1.11 9.79
CA MET A 531 -2.01 -1.47 9.89
C MET A 531 -1.36 -0.73 11.05
N ASN A 532 -1.67 0.57 11.17
CA ASN A 532 -1.24 1.43 12.27
C ASN A 532 -1.58 0.79 13.62
N THR A 533 -2.83 0.34 13.79
CA THR A 533 -3.30 -0.21 15.07
C THR A 533 -2.60 -1.53 15.40
N ASN A 534 -2.49 -2.44 14.42
CA ASN A 534 -1.81 -3.72 14.60
C ASN A 534 -0.32 -3.56 14.94
N ASP A 535 0.42 -2.71 14.20
CA ASP A 535 1.86 -2.54 14.40
C ASP A 535 2.18 -1.78 15.71
N VAL A 536 1.34 -0.82 16.11
CA VAL A 536 1.46 -0.10 17.39
C VAL A 536 1.18 -1.02 18.59
N LEU A 537 0.12 -1.83 18.55
CA LEU A 537 -0.22 -2.76 19.63
C LEU A 537 0.82 -3.87 19.84
N ALA A 538 1.61 -4.19 18.80
CA ALA A 538 2.65 -5.22 18.87
C ALA A 538 3.98 -4.76 19.50
N ALA A 539 4.14 -3.49 19.88
CA ALA A 539 5.25 -2.94 20.65
C ALA A 539 6.67 -3.41 20.21
N ARG A 540 7.03 -3.15 18.95
CA ARG A 540 8.11 -3.86 18.24
C ARG A 540 9.58 -3.56 18.63
N LEU A 541 9.86 -2.81 19.70
CA LEU A 541 11.23 -2.57 20.18
C LEU A 541 11.35 -2.65 21.72
N SER A 542 11.48 -3.87 22.24
CA SER A 542 12.38 -4.09 23.37
C SER A 542 13.81 -4.27 22.81
N PRO A 543 14.84 -3.60 23.35
CA PRO A 543 16.21 -3.79 22.85
C PRO A 543 16.62 -5.25 23.02
N THR A 544 17.14 -5.86 21.95
CA THR A 544 17.65 -7.23 21.99
C THR A 544 18.78 -7.30 23.03
N PRO A 545 18.69 -8.16 24.06
CA PRO A 545 19.82 -8.33 24.97
C PRO A 545 21.01 -8.87 24.17
N PRO A 546 22.25 -8.45 24.49
CA PRO A 546 23.43 -8.90 23.76
C PRO A 546 23.54 -10.44 23.82
N PRO A 547 24.09 -11.08 22.77
CA PRO A 547 24.17 -12.53 22.71
C PRO A 547 24.93 -13.07 23.92
N ARG A 548 24.29 -13.99 24.66
CA ARG A 548 24.94 -14.70 25.78
C ARG A 548 26.11 -15.49 25.23
N THR A 549 27.32 -15.11 25.61
CA THR A 549 28.55 -15.85 25.27
C THR A 549 28.53 -17.21 25.96
N SER A 550 28.33 -18.26 25.18
CA SER A 550 28.37 -19.65 25.64
C SER A 550 29.81 -20.08 25.93
N SER A 551 30.29 -19.78 27.14
CA SER A 551 31.59 -20.26 27.65
C SER A 551 31.42 -21.61 28.34
N THR A 552 31.39 -22.70 27.54
CA THR A 552 31.46 -24.08 28.06
C THR A 552 32.35 -24.96 27.18
N GLN A 553 33.66 -24.77 27.28
CA GLN A 553 34.66 -25.82 27.03
C GLN A 553 36.03 -25.41 27.58
N ALA A 554 36.37 -25.92 28.77
CA ALA A 554 37.76 -26.16 29.23
C ALA A 554 37.76 -26.75 30.66
N GLU A 555 37.37 -28.01 30.83
CA GLU A 555 37.73 -28.76 32.05
C GLU A 555 38.67 -29.93 31.68
N LYS A 556 39.96 -29.75 31.98
CA LYS A 556 40.88 -30.75 32.59
C LYS A 556 42.35 -30.34 32.38
N ARG A 557 42.96 -29.79 33.43
CA ARG A 557 44.25 -30.24 34.00
C ARG A 557 44.56 -29.48 35.29
N ARG A 558 44.53 -30.21 36.42
CA ARG A 558 45.19 -29.89 37.69
C ARG A 558 46.54 -30.65 37.69
N PRO A 559 47.61 -30.19 38.37
CA PRO A 559 47.60 -30.11 39.84
C PRO A 559 48.31 -28.91 40.52
N LYS A 560 47.85 -28.66 41.77
CA LYS A 560 48.55 -28.18 42.98
C LYS A 560 49.87 -27.37 42.82
N LEU A 561 49.99 -26.20 43.48
CA LEU A 561 50.45 -26.03 44.88
C LEU A 561 50.44 -24.56 45.39
N SER A 562 50.20 -24.41 46.71
CA SER A 562 50.68 -23.39 47.68
C SER A 562 50.68 -21.85 47.44
N LYS A 563 49.84 -21.18 48.27
CA LYS A 563 50.16 -20.02 49.17
C LYS A 563 50.34 -18.57 48.59
N PRO A 564 50.21 -17.50 49.43
CA PRO A 564 49.42 -16.29 49.05
C PRO A 564 50.11 -14.93 49.33
N LEU A 565 49.30 -13.84 49.41
CA LEU A 565 49.64 -12.41 49.68
C LEU A 565 50.28 -11.65 48.49
N SER A 566 50.13 -10.33 48.32
CA SER A 566 49.48 -9.24 49.10
C SER A 566 49.13 -8.02 48.19
N SER A 567 48.41 -7.03 48.75
CA SER A 567 48.58 -5.56 48.49
C SER A 567 48.27 -4.98 47.08
N LEU A 568 47.84 -3.72 46.88
CA LEU A 568 47.44 -2.63 47.80
C LEU A 568 46.44 -1.67 47.09
N CYS A 569 45.55 -1.07 47.87
CA CYS A 569 45.03 0.32 47.82
C CYS A 569 44.95 1.16 46.51
N SER A 570 43.72 1.71 46.32
CA SER A 570 43.43 3.18 46.23
C SER A 570 43.70 3.93 44.90
N ALA A 571 43.01 5.04 44.55
CA ALA A 571 41.93 5.80 45.18
C ALA A 571 40.99 6.46 44.13
N ILE A 572 39.78 6.83 44.57
CA ILE A 572 38.87 7.81 43.94
C ILE A 572 39.15 9.19 44.61
N PRO A 573 39.30 10.30 43.88
CA PRO A 573 38.23 11.33 43.75
C PRO A 573 38.27 12.14 42.42
N ALA A 574 37.35 13.05 42.07
CA ALA A 574 35.92 13.23 42.36
C ALA A 574 35.37 14.30 41.37
N CYS A 575 34.03 14.42 41.31
CA CYS A 575 33.18 15.48 40.74
C CYS A 575 33.80 16.67 39.98
N LEU A 576 33.29 16.87 38.75
CA LEU A 576 32.51 18.07 38.39
C LEU A 576 31.45 17.71 37.33
#